data_AF-A0A7U2FEN4-F1
#
_entry.id   AF-A0A7U2FEN4-F1
#
_cell.length_a   1.000
_cell.length_b   1.000
_cell.length_c   1.000
_cell.angle_alpha   90.00
_cell.angle_beta   90.00
_cell.angle_gamma   90.00
#
_symmetry.space_group_name_H-M   'P 1'
#
loop_
_entity.id
_entity.type
_entity.pdbx_description
1 polymer ?
#
loop_
_entity_poly.entity_id
_entity_poly.type
_entity_poly.pdbx_seq_one_letter_code
_entity_poly.pdbx_strand_id
1 'polypeptide(L)'
;MRVWGAYRRLVEVERRILAAEDGKEEGSAGSSVTCVSTPILTNPEQLPQPRQEVLRRLKLSESSRSLYLARPDIVRRGSANGFCVAELVMGGVQDHRFVLPYLHFVRHEEVRALKQWLVERDFVRQSGSISRIEKVLHCVQLLQTGMRYESIAVVFSRTPRQVMESCHEVLRGLEVLYEETVQQGCEGKVYEKLWGIARRYAIGQLGKVEKYYGFKWEEIRRILVALNVYIGRWRGTANPFDGRLFRWGSYLDVKEGGIPSIVAEESSDESDEDSAEIVELDMEDYNKRMSCGSSSLTSIDTASSSLYEEPVAQAAIAQRVWYRKL
;
A
#
# COMPACT_ATOMS: atom_id res chain seq x y z
N MET A 1 10.57 25.98 8.82
CA MET A 1 10.75 27.02 7.78
C MET A 1 11.56 26.60 6.55
N ARG A 2 12.57 25.71 6.62
CA ARG A 2 13.40 25.35 5.43
C ARG A 2 12.67 24.55 4.33
N VAL A 3 11.69 23.72 4.71
CA VAL A 3 10.89 22.86 3.80
C VAL A 3 10.04 23.68 2.81
N TRP A 4 9.38 24.73 3.31
CA TRP A 4 8.63 25.67 2.48
C TRP A 4 9.52 26.40 1.47
N GLY A 5 10.80 26.63 1.79
CA GLY A 5 11.74 27.26 0.86
C GLY A 5 12.07 26.38 -0.34
N ALA A 6 12.24 25.07 -0.15
CA ALA A 6 12.50 24.14 -1.26
C ALA A 6 11.25 23.94 -2.12
N TYR A 7 10.08 23.79 -1.50
CA TYR A 7 8.80 23.69 -2.21
C TYR A 7 8.50 24.97 -2.99
N ARG A 8 8.65 26.16 -2.38
CA ARG A 8 8.46 27.45 -3.05
C ARG A 8 9.41 27.60 -4.25
N ARG A 9 10.67 27.15 -4.13
CA ARG A 9 11.62 27.17 -5.26
C ARG A 9 11.19 26.26 -6.41
N LEU A 10 10.67 25.06 -6.13
CA LEU A 10 10.15 24.16 -7.17
C LEU A 10 8.92 24.77 -7.88
N VAL A 11 7.98 25.33 -7.11
CA VAL A 11 6.79 25.99 -7.65
C VAL A 11 7.17 27.22 -8.50
N GLU A 12 8.18 27.99 -8.07
CA GLU A 12 8.64 29.18 -8.79
C GLU A 12 9.34 28.83 -10.12
N VAL A 13 10.10 27.73 -10.16
CA VAL A 13 10.72 27.24 -11.41
C VAL A 13 9.65 26.80 -12.41
N GLU A 14 8.61 26.09 -11.95
CA GLU A 14 7.51 25.65 -12.82
C GLU A 14 6.69 26.83 -13.36
N ARG A 15 6.40 27.84 -12.52
CA ARG A 15 5.74 29.08 -12.97
C ARG A 15 6.53 29.79 -14.08
N ARG A 16 7.86 29.77 -14.00
CA ARG A 16 8.72 30.36 -15.06
C ARG A 16 8.72 29.55 -16.34
N ILE A 17 8.62 28.22 -16.26
CA ILE A 17 8.51 27.36 -17.44
C ILE A 17 7.17 27.63 -18.15
N LEU A 18 6.06 27.64 -17.41
CA LEU A 18 4.73 27.91 -17.97
C LEU A 18 4.65 29.32 -18.58
N ALA A 19 5.18 30.34 -17.89
CA ALA A 19 5.22 31.71 -18.42
C ALA A 19 6.09 31.86 -19.69
N ALA A 20 7.11 31.01 -19.87
CA ALA A 20 7.92 30.99 -21.08
C ALA A 20 7.24 30.27 -22.26
N GLU A 21 6.27 29.40 -21.98
CA GLU A 21 5.45 28.72 -22.99
C GLU A 21 4.33 29.65 -23.49
N ASP A 22 3.68 30.42 -22.60
CA ASP A 22 2.64 31.39 -22.96
C ASP A 22 3.17 32.57 -23.80
N GLY A 23 4.46 32.89 -23.70
CA GLY A 23 5.10 33.99 -24.46
C GLY A 23 5.40 33.70 -25.93
N LYS A 24 5.03 32.53 -26.46
CA LYS A 24 5.34 32.13 -27.86
C LYS A 24 4.13 32.07 -28.80
N GLU A 25 2.92 32.37 -28.34
CA GLU A 25 1.71 32.33 -29.17
C GLU A 25 1.21 33.74 -29.55
N GLU A 26 1.97 34.47 -30.37
CA GLU A 26 1.39 35.58 -31.13
C GLU A 26 1.68 35.40 -32.63
N GLY A 27 0.65 34.98 -33.37
CA GLY A 27 0.56 35.18 -34.82
C GLY A 27 0.32 33.95 -35.68
N SER A 28 -0.87 33.35 -35.64
CA SER A 28 -1.46 32.72 -36.85
C SER A 28 -2.95 32.43 -36.66
N ALA A 29 -3.80 33.24 -37.32
CA ALA A 29 -5.23 33.07 -37.35
C ALA A 29 -5.65 31.91 -38.27
N GLY A 30 -6.60 31.10 -37.80
CA GLY A 30 -7.54 30.39 -38.66
C GLY A 30 -7.08 29.05 -39.23
N SER A 31 -7.07 27.99 -38.41
CA SER A 31 -7.31 26.64 -38.92
C SER A 31 -7.94 25.79 -37.81
N SER A 32 -9.06 25.13 -38.13
CA SER A 32 -9.76 24.22 -37.23
C SER A 32 -8.88 22.97 -37.03
N VAL A 33 -8.02 23.02 -36.03
CA VAL A 33 -7.09 21.95 -35.67
C VAL A 33 -7.87 20.93 -34.84
N THR A 34 -8.15 19.78 -35.45
CA THR A 34 -8.44 18.54 -34.74
C THR A 34 -7.31 18.30 -33.74
N CYS A 35 -7.65 18.28 -32.45
CA CYS A 35 -6.71 18.08 -31.35
C CYS A 35 -6.17 16.64 -31.39
N VAL A 36 -5.23 16.37 -32.31
CA VAL A 36 -4.38 15.19 -32.26
C VAL A 36 -3.41 15.48 -31.13
N SER A 37 -3.74 15.00 -29.93
CA SER A 37 -2.85 15.01 -28.77
C SER A 37 -1.57 14.28 -29.15
N THR A 38 -0.60 15.03 -29.65
CA THR A 38 0.73 14.50 -29.93
C THR A 38 1.29 14.05 -28.59
N PRO A 39 1.74 12.80 -28.45
CA PRO A 39 2.30 12.33 -27.20
C PRO A 39 3.49 13.21 -26.86
N ILE A 40 3.36 14.04 -25.81
CA ILE A 40 4.42 14.90 -25.32
C ILE A 40 5.63 14.00 -25.05
N LEU A 41 6.67 14.17 -25.85
CA LEU A 41 7.90 13.40 -25.75
C LEU A 41 8.64 13.87 -24.49
N THR A 42 8.22 13.35 -23.33
CA THR A 42 8.84 13.71 -22.06
C THR A 42 10.24 13.15 -22.00
N ASN A 43 11.24 14.00 -21.72
CA ASN A 43 12.59 13.55 -21.46
C ASN A 43 12.56 12.63 -20.22
N PRO A 44 12.90 11.34 -20.33
CA PRO A 44 12.83 10.40 -19.21
C PRO A 44 13.81 10.74 -18.08
N GLU A 45 14.77 11.62 -18.31
CA GLU A 45 15.81 12.00 -17.35
C GLU A 45 15.50 13.27 -16.54
N GLN A 46 14.51 14.07 -16.96
CA GLN A 46 14.16 15.32 -16.29
C GLN A 46 13.38 15.09 -14.99
N LEU A 47 13.63 15.87 -13.95
CA LEU A 47 12.75 15.94 -12.77
C LEU A 47 12.23 17.38 -12.64
N PRO A 48 10.94 17.57 -12.31
CA PRO A 48 9.90 16.56 -12.06
C PRO A 48 9.36 15.88 -13.34
N GLN A 49 8.95 14.62 -13.26
CA GLN A 49 8.19 13.97 -14.35
C GLN A 49 6.69 14.27 -14.21
N PRO A 50 5.96 14.50 -15.32
CA PRO A 50 4.51 14.71 -15.27
C PRO A 50 3.76 13.53 -14.64
N ARG A 51 2.72 13.82 -13.83
CA ARG A 51 1.91 12.81 -13.11
C ARG A 51 1.44 11.67 -14.03
N GLN A 52 0.94 12.01 -15.23
CA GLN A 52 0.40 11.03 -16.18
C GLN A 52 1.46 10.03 -16.64
N GLU A 53 2.68 10.49 -16.92
CA GLU A 53 3.79 9.61 -17.32
C GLU A 53 4.22 8.70 -16.16
N VAL A 54 4.26 9.22 -14.93
CA VAL A 54 4.56 8.42 -13.75
C VAL A 54 3.52 7.31 -13.55
N LEU A 55 2.22 7.64 -13.65
CA LEU A 55 1.14 6.66 -13.56
C LEU A 55 1.22 5.59 -14.67
N ARG A 56 1.57 5.98 -15.89
CA ARG A 56 1.80 5.05 -17.01
C ARG A 56 2.93 4.07 -16.70
N ARG A 57 4.06 4.54 -16.15
CA ARG A 57 5.21 3.70 -15.76
C ARG A 57 4.88 2.76 -14.61
N LEU A 58 4.06 3.19 -13.65
CA LEU A 58 3.58 2.34 -12.58
C LEU A 58 2.75 1.18 -13.14
N LYS A 59 1.79 1.48 -14.02
CA LYS A 59 0.96 0.45 -14.68
C LYS A 59 1.82 -0.57 -15.45
N LEU A 60 2.83 -0.09 -16.20
CA LEU A 60 3.75 -0.95 -16.92
C LEU A 60 4.57 -1.84 -15.98
N SER A 61 5.07 -1.28 -14.88
CA SER A 61 5.87 -2.02 -13.89
C SER A 61 5.04 -3.13 -13.24
N GLU A 62 3.80 -2.84 -12.87
CA GLU A 62 2.88 -3.81 -12.26
C GLU A 62 2.38 -4.89 -13.23
N SER A 63 2.32 -4.62 -14.53
CA SER A 63 1.98 -5.65 -15.54
C SER A 63 3.05 -6.73 -15.71
N SER A 64 4.26 -6.52 -15.18
CA SER A 64 5.35 -7.48 -15.29
C SER A 64 5.08 -8.74 -14.46
N ARG A 65 5.13 -9.89 -15.14
CA ARG A 65 5.07 -11.23 -14.51
C ARG A 65 6.46 -11.80 -14.20
N SER A 66 7.52 -11.00 -14.36
CA SER A 66 8.90 -11.44 -14.08
C SER A 66 9.08 -11.83 -12.62
N LEU A 67 9.75 -12.97 -12.40
CA LEU A 67 10.15 -13.45 -11.07
C LEU A 67 11.42 -12.78 -10.54
N TYR A 68 12.07 -11.95 -11.35
CA TYR A 68 13.29 -11.23 -11.01
C TYR A 68 13.10 -9.73 -11.18
N LEU A 69 13.93 -8.96 -10.47
CA LEU A 69 13.99 -7.50 -10.63
C LEU A 69 14.33 -7.12 -12.07
N ALA A 70 13.45 -6.37 -12.72
CA ALA A 70 13.71 -5.84 -14.05
C ALA A 70 14.62 -4.61 -13.94
N ARG A 71 15.79 -4.67 -14.59
CA ARG A 71 16.78 -3.57 -14.66
C ARG A 71 17.07 -2.99 -13.25
N PRO A 72 17.64 -3.80 -12.34
CA PRO A 72 17.73 -3.48 -10.91
C PRO A 72 18.59 -2.26 -10.59
N ASP A 73 19.53 -1.91 -11.48
CA ASP A 73 20.50 -0.83 -11.27
C ASP A 73 20.13 0.47 -11.98
N ILE A 74 19.01 0.50 -12.69
CA ILE A 74 18.53 1.70 -13.39
C ILE A 74 17.61 2.48 -12.47
N VAL A 75 17.93 3.77 -12.28
CA VAL A 75 17.08 4.71 -11.55
C VAL A 75 15.76 4.87 -12.31
N ARG A 76 14.66 4.53 -11.66
CA ARG A 76 13.32 4.83 -12.16
C ARG A 76 13.02 6.28 -11.79
N ARG A 77 12.45 7.08 -12.69
CA ARG A 77 12.14 8.50 -12.40
C ARG A 77 10.65 8.69 -12.15
N GLY A 78 10.34 9.29 -11.01
CA GLY A 78 9.01 9.68 -10.57
C GLY A 78 8.79 11.18 -10.67
N SER A 79 7.72 11.63 -10.02
CA SER A 79 7.34 13.06 -10.00
C SER A 79 8.29 13.92 -9.17
N ALA A 80 9.01 13.34 -8.19
CA ALA A 80 10.03 14.01 -7.40
C ALA A 80 11.11 13.01 -6.98
N ASN A 81 12.24 13.50 -6.45
CA ASN A 81 13.24 12.62 -5.83
C ASN A 81 12.74 12.04 -4.50
N GLY A 82 13.34 10.93 -4.05
CA GLY A 82 12.88 10.20 -2.86
C GLY A 82 12.88 11.00 -1.56
N PHE A 83 13.84 11.93 -1.41
CA PHE A 83 13.87 12.85 -0.27
C PHE A 83 12.64 13.78 -0.27
N CYS A 84 12.34 14.42 -1.40
CA CYS A 84 11.17 15.29 -1.53
C CYS A 84 9.87 14.50 -1.34
N VAL A 85 9.77 13.28 -1.88
CA VAL A 85 8.60 12.41 -1.68
C VAL A 85 8.41 12.10 -0.19
N ALA A 86 9.48 11.72 0.51
CA ALA A 86 9.40 11.46 1.94
C ALA A 86 8.97 12.69 2.74
N GLU A 87 9.50 13.88 2.43
CA GLU A 87 9.12 15.14 3.08
C GLU A 87 7.65 15.50 2.82
N LEU A 88 7.17 15.37 1.59
CA LEU A 88 5.77 15.67 1.23
C LEU A 88 4.80 14.73 1.96
N VAL A 89 5.11 13.43 1.97
CA VAL A 89 4.31 12.41 2.66
C VAL A 89 4.29 12.67 4.15
N MET A 90 5.46 12.81 4.78
CA MET A 90 5.56 13.02 6.23
C MET A 90 5.06 14.40 6.68
N GLY A 91 4.99 15.37 5.77
CA GLY A 91 4.36 16.67 5.98
C GLY A 91 2.85 16.67 5.76
N GLY A 92 2.25 15.56 5.32
CA GLY A 92 0.83 15.47 5.00
C GLY A 92 0.41 16.31 3.80
N VAL A 93 1.35 16.67 2.91
CA VAL A 93 1.07 17.51 1.75
C VAL A 93 0.39 16.68 0.67
N GLN A 94 -0.81 17.10 0.28
CA GLN A 94 -1.54 16.55 -0.86
C GLN A 94 -1.39 17.49 -2.04
N ASP A 95 -0.61 17.09 -3.05
CA ASP A 95 -0.43 17.85 -4.29
C ASP A 95 -0.66 16.94 -5.48
N HIS A 96 -1.66 17.28 -6.30
CA HIS A 96 -2.10 16.51 -7.44
C HIS A 96 -1.05 16.45 -8.56
N ARG A 97 -0.03 17.30 -8.58
CA ARG A 97 1.07 17.21 -9.55
C ARG A 97 2.00 16.03 -9.26
N PHE A 98 2.09 15.63 -7.99
CA PHE A 98 2.96 14.54 -7.57
C PHE A 98 2.20 13.22 -7.44
N VAL A 99 2.86 12.13 -7.80
CA VAL A 99 2.42 10.78 -7.46
C VAL A 99 3.10 10.41 -6.15
N LEU A 100 2.38 10.58 -5.05
CA LEU A 100 2.85 10.31 -3.70
C LEU A 100 2.29 8.97 -3.20
N PRO A 101 3.06 8.23 -2.38
CA PRO A 101 2.54 7.07 -1.68
C PRO A 101 1.45 7.50 -0.69
N TYR A 102 0.42 6.68 -0.56
CA TYR A 102 -0.68 6.93 0.36
C TYR A 102 -0.57 5.96 1.54
N LEU A 103 -0.45 6.51 2.75
CA LEU A 103 -0.37 5.71 3.97
C LEU A 103 -1.76 5.24 4.38
N HIS A 104 -2.17 4.08 3.87
CA HIS A 104 -3.46 3.48 4.17
C HIS A 104 -3.55 3.09 5.65
N PHE A 105 -4.38 3.78 6.41
CA PHE A 105 -4.66 3.48 7.82
C PHE A 105 -3.44 3.51 8.75
N VAL A 106 -2.31 4.11 8.35
CA VAL A 106 -1.13 4.32 9.20
C VAL A 106 -0.88 5.82 9.30
N ARG A 107 -0.83 6.36 10.52
CA ARG A 107 -0.62 7.79 10.76
C ARG A 107 0.86 8.16 10.59
N HIS A 108 1.13 9.41 10.24
CA HIS A 108 2.52 9.89 10.11
C HIS A 108 3.30 9.74 11.42
N GLU A 109 2.65 9.95 12.57
CA GLU A 109 3.25 9.82 13.90
C GLU A 109 3.70 8.38 14.17
N GLU A 110 2.89 7.40 13.74
CA GLU A 110 3.19 5.97 13.87
C GLU A 110 4.42 5.59 13.03
N VAL A 111 4.54 6.17 11.83
CA VAL A 111 5.74 5.98 10.98
C VAL A 111 6.98 6.64 11.60
N ARG A 112 6.83 7.84 12.19
CA ARG A 112 7.96 8.52 12.88
C ARG A 112 8.44 7.72 14.09
N ALA A 113 7.51 7.20 14.89
CA ALA A 113 7.80 6.37 16.04
C ALA A 113 8.49 5.07 15.63
N LEU A 114 7.99 4.39 14.59
CA LEU A 114 8.61 3.18 14.05
C LEU A 114 10.03 3.46 13.54
N LYS A 115 10.21 4.55 12.78
CA LYS A 115 11.53 5.00 12.34
C LYS A 115 12.46 5.28 13.51
N GLN A 116 11.97 5.85 14.60
CA GLN A 116 12.79 6.14 15.77
C GLN A 116 13.26 4.85 16.44
N TRP A 117 12.34 3.91 16.68
CA TRP A 117 12.64 2.60 17.26
C TRP A 117 13.67 1.81 16.44
N LEU A 118 13.50 1.77 15.12
CA LEU A 118 14.43 1.08 14.20
C LEU A 118 15.83 1.70 14.18
N VAL A 119 15.94 3.00 14.43
CA VAL A 119 17.22 3.71 14.48
C VAL A 119 17.94 3.50 15.81
N GLU A 120 17.20 3.54 16.92
CA GLU A 120 17.78 3.36 18.26
C GLU A 120 18.39 1.96 18.45
N ARG A 121 17.83 0.96 17.77
CA ARG A 121 18.34 -0.42 17.74
C ARG A 121 19.27 -0.72 16.55
N ASP A 122 19.63 0.31 15.78
CA ASP A 122 20.59 0.21 14.68
C ASP A 122 20.18 -0.74 13.54
N PHE A 123 18.88 -1.01 13.39
CA PHE A 123 18.34 -1.77 12.27
C PHE A 123 18.29 -0.97 10.99
N VAL A 124 18.05 0.36 11.08
CA VAL A 124 17.94 1.25 9.92
C VAL A 124 18.96 2.36 9.99
N ARG A 125 19.90 2.35 9.04
CA ARG A 125 20.93 3.39 8.85
C ARG A 125 20.62 4.22 7.61
N GLN A 126 21.27 5.38 7.49
CA GLN A 126 21.22 6.14 6.24
C GLN A 126 22.16 5.48 5.22
N SER A 127 21.72 5.30 3.97
CA SER A 127 22.55 4.73 2.90
C SER A 127 22.67 5.72 1.75
N GLY A 128 23.82 6.39 1.65
CA GLY A 128 24.07 7.41 0.64
C GLY A 128 22.99 8.49 0.66
N SER A 129 22.30 8.67 -0.48
CA SER A 129 21.23 9.65 -0.65
C SER A 129 19.85 9.20 -0.13
N ILE A 130 19.71 7.98 0.39
CA ILE A 130 18.44 7.43 0.88
C ILE A 130 18.36 7.64 2.39
N SER A 131 17.39 8.45 2.80
CA SER A 131 17.18 8.76 4.21
C SER A 131 16.57 7.58 4.97
N ARG A 132 16.74 7.56 6.29
CA ARG A 132 16.16 6.51 7.16
C ARG A 132 14.63 6.45 7.06
N ILE A 133 13.98 7.60 7.01
CA ILE A 133 12.52 7.69 6.87
C ILE A 133 12.05 7.21 5.48
N GLU A 134 12.81 7.51 4.43
CA GLU A 134 12.53 7.02 3.08
C GLU A 134 12.58 5.49 3.01
N LYS A 135 13.54 4.84 3.67
CA LYS A 135 13.58 3.37 3.77
C LYS A 135 12.35 2.79 4.45
N VAL A 136 11.92 3.39 5.56
CA VAL A 136 10.70 2.97 6.27
C VAL A 136 9.48 3.15 5.37
N LEU A 137 9.38 4.26 4.63
CA LEU A 137 8.29 4.48 3.67
C LEU A 137 8.31 3.49 2.50
N HIS A 138 9.48 3.12 1.97
CA HIS A 138 9.58 2.04 0.97
C HIS A 138 8.94 0.75 1.50
N CYS A 139 9.29 0.35 2.72
CA CYS A 139 8.79 -0.87 3.35
C CYS A 139 7.29 -0.79 3.66
N VAL A 140 6.82 0.30 4.27
CA VAL A 140 5.38 0.48 4.58
C VAL A 140 4.55 0.46 3.30
N GLN A 141 5.02 1.13 2.25
CA GLN A 141 4.34 1.11 0.95
C GLN A 141 4.28 -0.30 0.36
N LEU A 142 5.38 -1.07 0.43
CA LEU A 142 5.41 -2.47 0.01
C LEU A 142 4.37 -3.29 0.75
N LEU A 143 4.33 -3.19 2.08
CA LEU A 143 3.42 -3.98 2.91
C LEU A 143 1.95 -3.62 2.66
N GLN A 144 1.63 -2.32 2.58
CA GLN A 144 0.26 -1.82 2.39
C GLN A 144 -0.30 -2.15 1.00
N THR A 145 0.52 -2.07 -0.04
CA THR A 145 0.03 -2.18 -1.43
C THR A 145 0.37 -3.51 -2.09
N GLY A 146 1.41 -4.21 -1.62
CA GLY A 146 1.95 -5.38 -2.30
C GLY A 146 2.48 -5.05 -3.70
N MET A 147 2.88 -3.81 -3.95
CA MET A 147 3.47 -3.40 -5.24
C MET A 147 4.86 -4.01 -5.42
N ARG A 148 5.24 -4.14 -6.69
CA ARG A 148 6.59 -4.53 -7.07
C ARG A 148 7.61 -3.47 -6.67
N TYR A 149 8.85 -3.89 -6.42
CA TYR A 149 9.95 -2.97 -6.12
C TYR A 149 10.19 -1.94 -7.22
N GLU A 150 9.98 -2.31 -8.50
CA GLU A 150 10.11 -1.38 -9.62
C GLU A 150 9.10 -0.22 -9.53
N SER A 151 7.87 -0.49 -9.08
CA SER A 151 6.82 0.52 -8.94
C SER A 151 7.11 1.47 -7.79
N ILE A 152 7.57 0.95 -6.65
CA ILE A 152 8.02 1.78 -5.53
C ILE A 152 9.24 2.62 -5.95
N ALA A 153 10.17 2.03 -6.71
CA ALA A 153 11.32 2.74 -7.25
C ALA A 153 10.93 3.90 -8.18
N VAL A 154 9.87 3.75 -8.98
CA VAL A 154 9.30 4.86 -9.78
C VAL A 154 8.83 5.98 -8.85
N VAL A 155 8.04 5.67 -7.80
CA VAL A 155 7.50 6.70 -6.89
C VAL A 155 8.62 7.49 -6.22
N PHE A 156 9.63 6.83 -5.68
CA PHE A 156 10.71 7.46 -4.91
C PHE A 156 11.92 7.89 -5.76
N SER A 157 11.83 7.76 -7.07
CA SER A 157 12.93 7.99 -8.00
C SER A 157 14.26 7.27 -7.65
N ARG A 158 14.19 5.97 -7.35
CA ARG A 158 15.34 5.12 -6.94
C ARG A 158 15.59 3.97 -7.92
N THR A 159 16.67 3.22 -7.70
CA THR A 159 16.83 1.93 -8.37
C THR A 159 15.99 0.85 -7.67
N PRO A 160 15.46 -0.15 -8.39
CA PRO A 160 14.75 -1.26 -7.75
C PRO A 160 15.59 -1.99 -6.70
N ARG A 161 16.91 -2.12 -6.92
CA ARG A 161 17.84 -2.73 -5.96
C ARG A 161 17.87 -1.95 -4.64
N GLN A 162 18.01 -0.63 -4.71
CA GLN A 162 18.01 0.23 -3.53
C GLN A 162 16.72 0.12 -2.71
N VAL A 163 15.57 0.03 -3.39
CA VAL A 163 14.28 -0.17 -2.71
C VAL A 163 14.21 -1.53 -2.05
N MET A 164 14.61 -2.60 -2.75
CA MET A 164 14.66 -3.95 -2.20
C MET A 164 15.54 -4.01 -0.95
N GLU A 165 16.78 -3.50 -1.03
CA GLU A 165 17.71 -3.44 0.12
C GLU A 165 17.13 -2.65 1.29
N SER A 166 16.49 -1.51 1.01
CA SER A 166 15.83 -0.69 2.03
C SER A 166 14.70 -1.46 2.74
N CYS A 167 13.85 -2.16 1.99
CA CYS A 167 12.79 -2.97 2.56
C CYS A 167 13.35 -4.12 3.38
N HIS A 168 14.39 -4.81 2.89
CA HIS A 168 15.03 -5.91 3.59
C HIS A 168 15.64 -5.49 4.92
N GLU A 169 16.29 -4.33 4.95
CA GLU A 169 16.83 -3.75 6.17
C GLU A 169 15.73 -3.46 7.21
N VAL A 170 14.62 -2.84 6.79
CA VAL A 170 13.49 -2.57 7.68
C VAL A 170 12.82 -3.85 8.16
N LEU A 171 12.58 -4.83 7.28
CA LEU A 171 11.90 -6.08 7.61
C LEU A 171 12.67 -6.89 8.65
N ARG A 172 14.01 -6.94 8.60
CA ARG A 172 14.83 -7.56 9.65
C ARG A 172 14.57 -6.95 11.03
N GLY A 173 14.48 -5.61 11.11
CA GLY A 173 14.14 -4.94 12.36
C GLY A 173 12.72 -5.25 12.83
N LEU A 174 11.77 -5.40 11.89
CA LEU A 174 10.38 -5.75 12.21
C LEU A 174 10.21 -7.20 12.68
N GLU A 175 11.08 -8.12 12.26
CA GLU A 175 11.09 -9.48 12.82
C GLU A 175 11.51 -9.47 14.28
N VAL A 176 12.54 -8.70 14.64
CA VAL A 176 12.92 -8.54 16.05
C VAL A 176 11.81 -7.84 16.84
N LEU A 177 11.14 -6.85 16.23
CA LEU A 177 9.96 -6.22 16.84
C LEU A 177 8.86 -7.26 17.13
N TYR A 178 8.64 -8.24 16.25
CA TYR A 178 7.70 -9.33 16.50
C TYR A 178 8.09 -10.14 17.75
N GLU A 179 9.35 -10.54 17.86
CA GLU A 179 9.86 -11.31 19.00
C GLU A 179 9.74 -10.54 20.32
N GLU A 180 9.96 -9.22 20.30
CA GLU A 180 9.82 -8.37 21.50
C GLU A 180 8.35 -8.10 21.88
N THR A 181 7.44 -7.98 20.90
CA THR A 181 6.08 -7.48 21.15
C THR A 181 5.03 -8.57 21.27
N VAL A 182 5.24 -9.71 20.61
CA VAL A 182 4.32 -10.84 20.55
C VAL A 182 4.88 -11.95 21.42
N GLN A 183 4.71 -11.82 22.75
CA GLN A 183 5.02 -12.89 23.70
C GLN A 183 4.25 -14.17 23.34
N GLN A 184 4.84 -15.33 23.65
CA GLN A 184 4.22 -16.66 23.49
C GLN A 184 2.85 -16.67 24.20
N GLY A 185 1.76 -16.54 23.45
CA GLY A 185 0.39 -16.56 23.98
C GLY A 185 -0.53 -15.44 23.47
N CYS A 186 0.01 -14.37 22.88
CA CYS A 186 -0.79 -13.39 22.16
C CYS A 186 -0.96 -13.82 20.70
N GLU A 187 -2.08 -14.48 20.38
CA GLU A 187 -2.49 -14.74 18.99
C GLU A 187 -2.86 -13.43 18.29
N GLY A 188 -1.85 -12.68 17.87
CA GLY A 188 -2.08 -11.51 17.05
C GLY A 188 -2.65 -11.95 15.69
N LYS A 189 -3.83 -11.42 15.36
CA LYS A 189 -4.45 -11.65 14.05
C LYS A 189 -3.76 -10.79 12.99
N VAL A 190 -3.51 -11.38 11.83
CA VAL A 190 -3.17 -10.60 10.64
C VAL A 190 -4.47 -10.04 10.07
N TYR A 191 -4.61 -8.72 10.07
CA TYR A 191 -5.68 -8.06 9.34
C TYR A 191 -5.31 -7.98 7.85
N GLU A 192 -5.44 -9.09 7.13
CA GLU A 192 -4.98 -9.24 5.74
C GLU A 192 -5.55 -8.17 4.79
N LYS A 193 -6.77 -7.70 5.05
CA LYS A 193 -7.42 -6.64 4.26
C LYS A 193 -6.61 -5.33 4.23
N LEU A 194 -5.84 -5.06 5.30
CA LEU A 194 -5.06 -3.84 5.47
C LEU A 194 -3.72 -3.90 4.75
N TRP A 195 -3.24 -5.10 4.44
CA TRP A 195 -1.89 -5.34 3.95
C TRP A 195 -1.94 -6.00 2.57
N GLY A 196 -1.82 -5.19 1.52
CA GLY A 196 -1.83 -5.67 0.14
C GLY A 196 -0.78 -6.73 -0.17
N ILE A 197 0.33 -6.78 0.59
CA ILE A 197 1.31 -7.85 0.47
C ILE A 197 0.73 -9.23 0.82
N ALA A 198 -0.17 -9.32 1.80
CA ALA A 198 -0.83 -10.57 2.17
C ALA A 198 -1.60 -11.15 0.98
N ARG A 199 -2.32 -10.28 0.24
CA ARG A 199 -3.02 -10.68 -0.99
C ARG A 199 -2.08 -11.22 -2.06
N ARG A 200 -0.85 -10.69 -2.16
CA ARG A 200 0.14 -11.21 -3.12
C ARG A 200 0.55 -12.64 -2.80
N TYR A 201 0.76 -12.95 -1.53
CA TYR A 201 1.09 -14.31 -1.09
C TYR A 201 -0.11 -15.26 -1.16
N ALA A 202 -1.33 -14.76 -0.92
CA ALA A 202 -2.55 -15.57 -1.01
C ALA A 202 -2.94 -15.93 -2.46
N ILE A 203 -2.84 -14.98 -3.40
CA ILE A 203 -3.24 -15.17 -4.81
C ILE A 203 -2.08 -15.76 -5.63
N GLY A 204 -0.84 -15.42 -5.26
CA GLY A 204 0.34 -15.90 -5.95
C GLY A 204 0.62 -17.36 -5.67
N GLN A 205 1.29 -18.03 -6.63
CA GLN A 205 1.98 -19.27 -6.30
C GLN A 205 3.09 -18.90 -5.29
N LEU A 206 2.94 -19.33 -4.02
CA LEU A 206 3.81 -18.97 -2.90
C LEU A 206 5.30 -18.91 -3.30
N GLY A 207 5.82 -19.97 -3.91
CA GLY A 207 7.23 -20.03 -4.32
C GLY A 207 7.67 -18.98 -5.36
N LYS A 208 6.76 -18.44 -6.18
CA LYS A 208 7.06 -17.33 -7.12
C LYS A 208 7.18 -15.99 -6.41
N VAL A 209 6.30 -15.76 -5.44
CA VAL A 209 6.25 -14.51 -4.67
C VAL A 209 7.45 -14.43 -3.73
N GLU A 210 7.74 -15.52 -3.04
CA GLU A 210 8.92 -15.68 -2.19
C GLU A 210 10.21 -15.46 -2.98
N LYS A 211 10.32 -16.08 -4.17
CA LYS A 211 11.49 -15.91 -5.04
C LYS A 211 11.71 -14.46 -5.48
N TYR A 212 10.63 -13.70 -5.68
CA TYR A 212 10.72 -12.31 -6.12
C TYR A 212 11.01 -11.34 -4.96
N TYR A 213 10.28 -11.42 -3.85
CA TYR A 213 10.44 -10.51 -2.71
C TYR A 213 11.60 -10.89 -1.79
N GLY A 214 11.99 -12.17 -1.77
CA GLY A 214 13.06 -12.70 -0.93
C GLY A 214 12.65 -12.99 0.51
N PHE A 215 11.35 -13.03 0.81
CA PHE A 215 10.80 -13.37 2.12
C PHE A 215 9.81 -14.51 2.02
N LYS A 216 9.80 -15.38 3.03
CA LYS A 216 8.79 -16.43 3.18
C LYS A 216 7.47 -15.85 3.67
N TRP A 217 6.38 -16.54 3.38
CA TRP A 217 5.07 -16.10 3.87
C TRP A 217 5.02 -16.00 5.40
N GLU A 218 5.65 -16.94 6.11
CA GLU A 218 5.64 -16.99 7.57
C GLU A 218 6.34 -15.76 8.18
N GLU A 219 7.42 -15.29 7.57
CA GLU A 219 8.15 -14.08 7.95
C GLU A 219 7.26 -12.85 7.80
N ILE A 220 6.65 -12.69 6.63
CA ILE A 220 5.71 -11.59 6.36
C ILE A 220 4.54 -11.64 7.34
N ARG A 221 3.94 -12.82 7.58
CA ARG A 221 2.84 -12.99 8.51
C ARG A 221 3.21 -12.49 9.92
N ARG A 222 4.37 -12.88 10.45
CA ARG A 222 4.89 -12.41 11.76
C ARG A 222 5.06 -10.89 11.77
N ILE A 223 5.68 -10.32 10.75
CA ILE A 223 5.88 -8.87 10.61
C ILE A 223 4.55 -8.12 10.61
N LEU A 224 3.54 -8.61 9.87
CA LEU A 224 2.22 -7.99 9.84
C LEU A 224 1.53 -8.04 11.21
N VAL A 225 1.68 -9.13 11.96
CA VAL A 225 1.20 -9.21 13.34
C VAL A 225 1.89 -8.16 14.21
N ALA A 226 3.22 -8.06 14.14
CA ALA A 226 3.98 -7.10 14.93
C ALA A 226 3.55 -5.66 14.65
N LEU A 227 3.38 -5.30 13.37
CA LEU A 227 2.89 -3.98 12.98
C LEU A 227 1.47 -3.72 13.49
N ASN A 228 0.58 -4.71 13.42
CA ASN A 228 -0.78 -4.56 13.94
C ASN A 228 -0.78 -4.31 15.45
N VAL A 229 0.03 -5.07 16.21
CA VAL A 229 0.19 -4.89 17.65
C VAL A 229 0.80 -3.53 17.97
N TYR A 230 1.88 -3.16 17.29
CA TYR A 230 2.59 -1.90 17.48
C TYR A 230 1.70 -0.69 17.22
N ILE A 231 1.02 -0.65 16.07
CA ILE A 231 0.07 0.42 15.72
C ILE A 231 -1.11 0.44 16.68
N GLY A 232 -1.63 -0.73 17.07
CA GLY A 232 -2.70 -0.84 18.06
C GLY A 232 -2.32 -0.19 19.39
N ARG A 233 -1.17 -0.57 19.97
CA ARG A 233 -0.69 0.01 21.23
C ARG A 233 -0.48 1.53 21.12
N TRP A 234 0.05 2.03 20.01
CA TRP A 234 0.20 3.47 19.75
C TRP A 234 -1.15 4.23 19.67
N ARG A 235 -2.25 3.53 19.38
CA ARG A 235 -3.60 4.11 19.34
C ARG A 235 -4.33 4.02 20.66
N GLY A 236 -4.12 2.94 21.41
CA GLY A 236 -4.73 2.73 22.72
C GLY A 236 -4.03 3.48 23.85
N THR A 237 -2.76 3.84 23.69
CA THR A 237 -1.92 4.48 24.72
C THR A 237 -0.87 5.40 24.09
N ALA A 238 -0.27 6.28 24.89
CA ALA A 238 0.84 7.13 24.45
C ALA A 238 2.16 6.36 24.24
N ASN A 239 2.29 5.13 24.75
CA ASN A 239 3.50 4.32 24.65
C ASN A 239 3.20 2.98 23.92
N PRO A 240 3.80 2.71 22.74
CA PRO A 240 3.56 1.49 21.98
C PRO A 240 4.11 0.22 22.65
N PHE A 241 4.92 0.37 23.68
CA PHE A 241 5.50 -0.74 24.43
C PHE A 241 4.82 -0.95 25.80
N ASP A 242 3.92 -0.06 26.19
CA ASP A 242 3.27 -0.08 27.49
C ASP A 242 1.80 0.32 27.34
N GLY A 243 0.90 -0.66 27.34
CA GLY A 243 -0.51 -0.42 27.10
C GLY A 243 -1.33 -1.65 26.69
N ARG A 244 -2.65 -1.55 26.89
CA ARG A 244 -3.59 -2.59 26.43
C ARG A 244 -3.57 -2.68 24.90
N LEU A 245 -3.68 -3.91 24.38
CA LEU A 245 -3.74 -4.15 22.95
C LEU A 245 -5.05 -3.59 22.38
N PHE A 246 -4.98 -2.44 21.70
CA PHE A 246 -6.11 -1.94 20.94
C PHE A 246 -6.23 -2.70 19.61
N ARG A 247 -7.33 -3.44 19.43
CA ARG A 247 -7.63 -4.24 18.23
C ARG A 247 -8.08 -3.37 17.06
N TRP A 248 -7.29 -2.36 16.68
CA TRP A 248 -7.69 -1.35 15.69
C TRP A 248 -8.18 -1.92 14.36
N GLY A 249 -7.64 -3.06 13.92
CA GLY A 249 -8.06 -3.69 12.67
C GLY A 249 -9.50 -4.21 12.67
N SER A 250 -10.10 -4.50 13.82
CA SER A 250 -11.51 -4.95 13.87
C SER A 250 -12.49 -3.83 13.51
N TYR A 251 -12.12 -2.57 13.75
CA TYR A 251 -12.94 -1.41 13.34
C TYR A 251 -12.94 -1.19 11.83
N LEU A 252 -11.93 -1.72 11.14
CA LEU A 252 -11.83 -1.71 9.68
C LEU A 252 -12.37 -2.99 9.05
N ASP A 253 -12.62 -4.02 9.87
CA ASP A 253 -13.17 -5.31 9.44
C ASP A 253 -14.71 -5.35 9.55
N VAL A 254 -15.33 -4.18 9.70
CA VAL A 254 -16.78 -4.02 9.60
C VAL A 254 -17.22 -4.59 8.26
N LYS A 255 -17.90 -5.74 8.31
CA LYS A 255 -18.53 -6.37 7.14
C LYS A 255 -19.38 -5.32 6.44
N GLU A 256 -19.27 -5.20 5.13
CA GLU A 256 -20.17 -4.37 4.31
C GLU A 256 -21.63 -4.70 4.71
N GLY A 257 -22.24 -3.83 5.53
CA GLY A 257 -23.59 -4.03 6.08
C GLY A 257 -23.76 -3.80 7.60
N GLY A 258 -22.69 -3.72 8.39
CA GLY A 258 -22.79 -3.39 9.82
C GLY A 258 -22.47 -1.92 10.08
N ILE A 259 -23.33 -1.18 10.77
CA ILE A 259 -22.94 0.12 11.33
C ILE A 259 -21.90 -0.15 12.42
N PRO A 260 -20.74 0.52 12.43
CA PRO A 260 -19.78 0.35 13.51
C PRO A 260 -20.40 0.85 14.82
N SER A 261 -20.71 -0.08 15.72
CA SER A 261 -21.05 0.25 17.10
C SER A 261 -19.78 0.74 17.78
N ILE A 262 -19.65 2.06 17.93
CA ILE A 262 -18.72 2.67 18.85
C ILE A 262 -19.31 2.42 20.24
N VAL A 263 -18.99 1.27 20.84
CA VAL A 263 -19.23 1.08 22.27
C VAL A 263 -18.16 1.93 22.96
N ALA A 264 -18.57 3.14 23.37
CA ALA A 264 -17.88 3.84 24.43
C ALA A 264 -17.98 2.95 25.67
N GLU A 265 -16.84 2.56 26.23
CA GLU A 265 -16.79 2.00 27.58
C GLU A 265 -17.20 3.12 28.54
N GLU A 266 -18.51 3.28 28.75
CA GLU A 266 -19.04 3.92 29.95
C GLU A 266 -18.99 2.89 31.07
N SER A 267 -18.11 3.18 32.02
CA SER A 267 -18.12 2.60 33.36
C SER A 267 -19.40 3.02 34.09
N SER A 268 -20.22 2.07 34.50
CA SER A 268 -21.08 2.24 35.67
C SER A 268 -21.44 0.88 36.26
N ASP A 269 -21.12 0.77 37.54
CA ASP A 269 -21.49 -0.28 38.47
C ASP A 269 -23.01 -0.46 38.61
N GLU A 270 -23.38 -1.63 39.18
CA GLU A 270 -24.68 -2.03 39.79
C GLU A 270 -25.82 -2.31 38.78
N SER A 271 -26.61 -3.39 38.85
CA SER A 271 -26.95 -4.35 39.90
C SER A 271 -27.67 -5.60 39.32
N ASP A 272 -27.47 -6.74 39.97
CA ASP A 272 -28.30 -7.94 40.20
C ASP A 272 -29.53 -8.34 39.33
N GLU A 273 -29.55 -9.67 39.06
CA GLU A 273 -30.67 -10.62 38.93
C GLU A 273 -31.79 -10.37 37.88
N ASP A 274 -31.85 -11.22 36.83
CA ASP A 274 -32.76 -12.38 36.80
C ASP A 274 -32.73 -13.18 35.46
N SER A 275 -32.58 -14.50 35.60
CA SER A 275 -33.21 -15.61 34.87
C SER A 275 -33.76 -15.44 33.43
N ALA A 276 -33.18 -16.15 32.45
CA ALA A 276 -33.88 -16.84 31.34
C ALA A 276 -32.90 -17.67 30.46
N GLU A 277 -32.99 -19.00 30.53
CA GLU A 277 -33.48 -19.87 29.43
C GLU A 277 -32.39 -20.26 28.41
N ILE A 278 -31.85 -21.47 28.59
CA ILE A 278 -30.95 -22.14 27.67
C ILE A 278 -31.81 -22.74 26.54
N VAL A 279 -31.66 -22.21 25.33
CA VAL A 279 -32.16 -22.87 24.11
C VAL A 279 -31.04 -23.73 23.56
N GLU A 280 -31.14 -25.04 23.78
CA GLU A 280 -30.38 -26.05 23.03
C GLU A 280 -30.79 -25.97 21.56
N LEU A 281 -29.88 -25.53 20.68
CA LEU A 281 -30.04 -25.65 19.24
C LEU A 281 -29.36 -26.93 18.78
N ASP A 282 -30.21 -27.86 18.37
CA ASP A 282 -29.91 -29.19 17.88
C ASP A 282 -29.05 -29.13 16.60
N MET A 283 -27.88 -29.76 16.65
CA MET A 283 -26.76 -29.61 15.71
C MET A 283 -26.80 -30.68 14.61
N GLU A 284 -27.99 -31.07 14.14
CA GLU A 284 -28.15 -32.12 13.12
C GLU A 284 -28.66 -31.63 11.75
N ASP A 285 -29.12 -30.38 11.62
CA ASP A 285 -29.77 -29.93 10.36
C ASP A 285 -28.81 -29.25 9.35
N TYR A 286 -27.53 -29.06 9.69
CA TYR A 286 -26.56 -28.41 8.80
C TYR A 286 -25.98 -29.37 7.74
N ASN A 287 -25.92 -30.68 8.01
CA ASN A 287 -25.33 -31.66 7.09
C ASN A 287 -26.31 -32.23 6.04
N LYS A 288 -27.59 -31.83 6.08
CA LYS A 288 -28.64 -32.35 5.18
C LYS A 288 -28.84 -31.55 3.90
N ARG A 289 -28.11 -30.43 3.70
CA ARG A 289 -28.22 -29.57 2.51
C ARG A 289 -27.11 -29.74 1.46
N MET A 290 -26.19 -30.70 1.64
CA MET A 290 -25.07 -30.91 0.70
C MET A 290 -25.01 -32.31 0.07
N SER A 291 -26.13 -33.05 0.00
CA SER A 291 -26.13 -34.34 -0.72
C SER A 291 -27.50 -34.69 -1.31
N CYS A 292 -27.59 -34.59 -2.65
CA CYS A 292 -28.45 -35.27 -3.64
C CYS A 292 -28.38 -34.38 -4.90
N GLY A 293 -27.69 -34.69 -6.00
CA GLY A 293 -27.49 -35.97 -6.65
C GLY A 293 -28.43 -36.06 -7.84
N SER A 294 -27.93 -35.92 -9.06
CA SER A 294 -28.33 -36.77 -10.21
C SER A 294 -27.58 -36.39 -11.49
N SER A 295 -27.04 -37.44 -12.08
CA SER A 295 -26.36 -37.52 -13.37
C SER A 295 -27.37 -37.49 -14.53
N SER A 296 -26.96 -37.02 -15.70
CA SER A 296 -27.19 -37.73 -16.97
C SER A 296 -26.35 -37.15 -18.11
N LEU A 297 -25.70 -38.05 -18.83
CA LEU A 297 -24.97 -37.85 -20.07
C LEU A 297 -25.95 -37.78 -21.25
N THR A 298 -25.81 -36.80 -22.13
CA THR A 298 -26.00 -36.99 -23.58
C THR A 298 -25.05 -36.08 -24.36
N SER A 299 -24.41 -36.70 -25.35
CA SER A 299 -23.51 -36.13 -26.35
C SER A 299 -24.24 -35.21 -27.32
N ILE A 300 -23.57 -34.17 -27.83
CA ILE A 300 -23.65 -33.65 -29.22
C ILE A 300 -22.44 -32.73 -29.46
N ASP A 301 -21.78 -32.96 -30.60
CA ASP A 301 -20.66 -32.19 -31.14
C ASP A 301 -21.06 -30.83 -31.73
N THR A 302 -20.02 -30.00 -31.91
CA THR A 302 -19.77 -28.96 -32.93
C THR A 302 -19.76 -27.48 -32.52
N ALA A 303 -18.55 -26.92 -32.70
CA ALA A 303 -18.21 -25.59 -33.21
C ALA A 303 -18.63 -24.33 -32.42
N SER A 304 -17.66 -23.67 -31.79
CA SER A 304 -17.02 -22.47 -32.36
C SER A 304 -16.22 -21.69 -31.31
N SER A 305 -14.95 -21.55 -31.63
CA SER A 305 -13.98 -20.61 -31.07
C SER A 305 -14.51 -19.17 -31.07
N SER A 306 -14.49 -18.49 -29.92
CA SER A 306 -13.83 -17.17 -29.79
C SER A 306 -13.94 -16.60 -28.36
N LEU A 307 -12.81 -16.01 -27.92
CA LEU A 307 -12.69 -14.89 -26.97
C LEU A 307 -13.01 -15.15 -25.48
N TYR A 308 -12.04 -15.73 -24.78
CA TYR A 308 -11.80 -15.41 -23.37
C TYR A 308 -10.98 -14.11 -23.29
N GLU A 309 -11.63 -13.01 -22.90
CA GLU A 309 -10.92 -11.81 -22.41
C GLU A 309 -10.75 -11.85 -20.89
N GLU A 310 -9.61 -11.31 -20.46
CA GLU A 310 -8.89 -11.57 -19.20
C GLU A 310 -9.46 -10.95 -17.91
N PRO A 311 -9.11 -11.51 -16.72
CA PRO A 311 -9.36 -10.93 -15.39
C PRO A 311 -8.35 -9.85 -14.94
N VAL A 312 -7.63 -9.19 -15.86
CA VAL A 312 -6.60 -8.16 -15.51
C VAL A 312 -7.20 -6.76 -15.34
N ALA A 313 -8.44 -6.53 -15.80
CA ALA A 313 -9.10 -5.22 -15.75
C ALA A 313 -9.70 -4.83 -14.39
N GLN A 314 -9.99 -5.79 -13.50
CA GLN A 314 -10.68 -5.49 -12.22
C GLN A 314 -9.77 -4.86 -11.15
N ALA A 315 -8.45 -5.11 -11.18
CA ALA A 315 -7.50 -4.47 -10.25
C ALA A 315 -7.30 -2.96 -10.53
N ALA A 316 -7.49 -2.52 -11.78
CA ALA A 316 -7.40 -1.10 -12.15
C ALA A 316 -8.68 -0.32 -11.86
N ILE A 317 -9.82 -1.00 -11.73
CA ILE A 317 -11.12 -0.40 -11.40
C ILE A 317 -11.24 -0.12 -9.89
N ALA A 318 -10.64 -0.96 -9.04
CA ALA A 318 -10.61 -0.74 -7.58
C ALA A 318 -9.85 0.54 -7.17
N GLN A 319 -8.83 0.96 -7.92
CA GLN A 319 -8.17 2.27 -7.71
C GLN A 319 -8.97 3.46 -8.24
N ARG A 320 -9.93 3.25 -9.17
CA ARG A 320 -10.74 4.33 -9.76
C ARG A 320 -12.01 4.65 -8.97
N VAL A 321 -12.59 3.68 -8.26
CA VAL A 321 -13.85 3.89 -7.52
C VAL A 321 -13.67 4.70 -6.22
N TRP A 322 -12.47 4.66 -5.60
CA TRP A 322 -12.22 5.41 -4.37
C TRP A 322 -11.97 6.93 -4.57
N TYR A 323 -11.54 7.37 -5.76
CA TYR A 323 -11.25 8.79 -6.06
C TYR A 323 -12.47 9.61 -6.50
N ARG A 324 -13.70 9.09 -6.40
CA ARG A 324 -14.95 9.79 -6.82
C ARG A 324 -15.99 10.01 -5.73
N LYS A 325 -15.71 9.66 -4.47
CA LYS A 325 -16.65 9.84 -3.33
C LYS A 325 -16.05 10.57 -2.11
N LEU A 326 -15.03 11.37 -2.35
CA LEU A 326 -14.62 12.54 -1.56
C LEU A 326 -14.40 13.68 -2.57
#